data_AF-A0ABD0PD41-F1
#
_entry.id   AF-A0ABD0PD41-F1
#
_cell.length_a   1.000
_cell.length_b   1.000
_cell.length_c   1.000
_cell.angle_alpha   90.00
_cell.angle_beta   90.00
_cell.angle_gamma   90.00
#
_symmetry.space_group_name_H-M   'P 1'
#
loop_
_entity.id
_entity.type
_entity.pdbx_description
1 polymer ?
#
loop_
_entity_poly.entity_id
_entity_poly.type
_entity_poly.pdbx_seq_one_letter_code
_entity_poly.pdbx_strand_id
1 'polypeptide(L)' 'DEESTLNSLLAYTLLSQVPDKPQKKMFNIDQGNGEITVANTNFQRTEVPQYELTFSV' A
#
# COMPACT_ATOMS: atom_id res chain seq x y z
N ASP A 1 18.25 -24.92 13.76
CA ASP A 1 17.23 -24.05 13.13
C ASP A 1 16.83 -24.61 11.79
N GLU A 2 15.55 -24.91 11.60
CA GLU A 2 14.98 -25.16 10.27
C GLU A 2 14.49 -23.83 9.71
N GLU A 3 15.24 -23.29 8.74
CA GLU A 3 15.05 -21.96 8.14
C GLU A 3 13.81 -21.81 7.24
N SER A 4 12.76 -22.59 7.44
CA SER A 4 11.61 -22.60 6.52
C SER A 4 10.25 -22.74 7.19
N THR A 5 10.09 -22.20 8.41
CA THR A 5 8.75 -22.05 8.95
C THR A 5 8.10 -20.79 8.36
N LEU A 6 7.03 -21.00 7.60
CA LEU A 6 6.06 -20.01 7.10
C LEU A 6 5.41 -19.12 8.21
N ASN A 7 5.92 -19.16 9.44
CA ASN A 7 5.33 -18.58 10.63
C ASN A 7 5.91 -17.19 10.99
N SER A 8 6.68 -16.57 10.08
CA SER A 8 7.19 -15.20 10.24
C SER A 8 7.05 -14.35 8.98
N LEU A 9 6.23 -14.78 8.01
CA LEU A 9 5.93 -13.98 6.84
C LEU A 9 4.94 -12.87 7.24
N LEU A 10 5.47 -11.69 7.55
CA LEU A 10 4.70 -10.47 7.79
C LEU A 10 3.98 -10.12 6.47
N ALA A 11 2.65 -10.06 6.51
CA ALA A 11 1.82 -9.87 5.31
C ALA A 11 1.27 -8.45 5.26
N TYR A 12 1.98 -7.55 4.59
CA TYR A 12 1.57 -6.15 4.49
C TYR A 12 0.27 -6.01 3.68
N THR A 13 -0.70 -5.27 4.21
CA THR A 13 -1.97 -5.01 3.52
C THR A 13 -2.36 -3.55 3.62
N LEU A 14 -2.68 -2.91 2.49
CA LEU A 14 -3.24 -1.57 2.45
C LEU A 14 -4.71 -1.61 2.91
N LEU A 15 -5.01 -1.01 4.06
CA LEU A 15 -6.34 -0.95 4.64
C LEU A 15 -7.15 0.23 4.07
N SER A 16 -6.52 1.40 3.97
CA SER A 16 -7.19 2.61 3.49
C SER A 16 -6.24 3.61 2.85
N GLN A 17 -6.77 4.34 1.88
CA GLN A 17 -6.17 5.52 1.28
C GLN A 17 -7.14 6.68 1.42
N VAL A 18 -6.68 7.82 1.94
CA VAL A 18 -7.45 9.06 2.04
C VAL A 18 -6.68 10.20 1.39
N PRO A 19 -7.26 10.95 0.44
CA PRO A 19 -8.59 10.77 -0.13
C PRO A 19 -8.65 9.59 -1.12
N ASP A 20 -9.87 9.15 -1.42
CA ASP A 20 -10.17 8.09 -2.40
C ASP A 20 -10.28 8.60 -3.84
N LYS A 21 -9.86 9.84 -4.06
CA LYS A 21 -9.83 10.52 -5.36
C LYS A 21 -8.42 10.54 -5.93
N PRO A 22 -8.25 10.52 -7.25
CA PRO A 22 -9.31 10.29 -8.24
C PRO A 22 -9.80 8.83 -8.26
N GLN A 23 -9.06 7.90 -7.66
CA GLN A 23 -9.47 6.50 -7.49
C GLN A 23 -9.01 5.93 -6.14
N LYS A 24 -9.73 4.91 -5.65
CA LYS A 24 -9.47 4.22 -4.38
C LYS A 24 -8.14 3.45 -4.30
N LYS A 25 -7.51 3.18 -5.45
CA LYS A 25 -6.30 2.33 -5.56
C LYS A 25 -5.21 3.07 -6.33
N MET A 26 -4.75 4.22 -5.79
CA MET A 26 -3.63 4.94 -6.38
C MET A 26 -2.30 4.27 -6.07
N PHE A 27 -2.24 3.48 -4.99
CA PHE A 27 -1.05 2.78 -4.52
C PHE A 27 -1.29 1.27 -4.39
N ASN A 28 -0.22 0.51 -4.57
CA ASN A 28 -0.14 -0.91 -4.27
C ASN A 28 0.94 -1.15 -3.21
N ILE A 29 0.82 -2.23 -2.44
CA ILE A 29 1.86 -2.66 -1.50
C ILE A 29 2.21 -4.11 -1.77
N ASP A 30 3.51 -4.41 -1.82
CA ASP A 30 4.00 -5.79 -1.84
C ASP A 30 3.83 -6.40 -0.45
N GLN A 31 3.13 -7.53 -0.40
CA GLN A 31 2.76 -8.16 0.86
C GLN A 31 3.95 -8.80 1.58
N GLY A 32 5.03 -9.14 0.89
CA GLY A 32 6.19 -9.84 1.47
C GLY A 32 7.28 -8.92 1.97
N ASN A 33 7.45 -7.73 1.37
CA ASN A 33 8.50 -6.79 1.75
C ASN A 33 8.00 -5.39 2.15
N GLY A 34 6.71 -5.09 1.96
CA GLY A 34 6.10 -3.81 2.32
C GLY A 34 6.39 -2.66 1.34
N GLU A 35 6.94 -2.95 0.15
CA GLU A 35 7.24 -1.93 -0.86
C GLU A 35 5.95 -1.30 -1.39
N ILE A 36 5.88 0.04 -1.34
CA ILE A 36 4.73 0.80 -1.83
C ILE A 36 5.05 1.30 -3.24
N THR A 37 4.18 0.98 -4.19
CA THR A 37 4.31 1.39 -5.59
C THR A 37 3.08 2.15 -6.07
N VAL A 38 3.27 2.96 -7.11
CA VAL A 38 2.17 3.65 -7.78
C VAL A 38 1.40 2.65 -8.65
N ALA A 39 0.11 2.48 -8.37
CA ALA A 39 -0.78 1.64 -9.16
C ALA A 39 -1.48 2.41 -10.29
N ASN A 40 -1.73 3.71 -10.09
CA ASN A 40 -2.34 4.58 -11.08
C ASN A 40 -1.59 5.91 -11.20
N THR A 41 -1.34 6.35 -12.43
CA THR A 41 -0.56 7.55 -12.74
C THR A 41 -1.37 8.84 -12.77
N ASN A 42 -2.70 8.79 -12.62
CA ASN A 42 -3.57 9.97 -12.72
C ASN A 42 -3.54 10.83 -11.43
N PHE A 43 -2.38 11.34 -11.05
CA PHE A 43 -2.24 12.23 -9.91
C PHE A 43 -2.59 13.67 -10.31
N GLN A 44 -3.58 14.24 -9.64
CA GLN A 44 -3.94 15.64 -9.80
C GLN A 44 -3.55 16.42 -8.55
N ARG A 45 -2.33 16.99 -8.53
CA ARG A 45 -1.80 17.71 -7.35
C ARG A 45 -2.69 18.87 -6.90
N THR A 46 -3.39 19.51 -7.85
CA THR A 46 -4.35 20.59 -7.58
C THR A 46 -5.59 20.12 -6.82
N GLU A 47 -5.99 18.87 -6.98
CA GLU A 47 -7.15 18.27 -6.32
C GLU A 47 -6.77 17.50 -5.06
N VAL A 48 -5.71 16.70 -5.15
CA VAL A 48 -5.19 15.86 -4.08
C VAL A 48 -3.68 16.07 -3.97
N PRO A 49 -3.22 17.01 -3.12
CA PRO A 49 -1.80 17.28 -2.96
C PRO A 49 -1.09 16.25 -2.07
N GLN A 50 -1.85 15.48 -1.29
CA GLN A 50 -1.33 14.52 -0.31
C GLN A 50 -2.29 13.35 -0.15
N TYR A 51 -1.74 12.15 0.08
CA TYR A 51 -2.48 10.97 0.46
C TYR A 51 -1.99 10.47 1.82
N GLU A 52 -2.92 9.98 2.62
CA GLU A 52 -2.68 9.26 3.86
C GLU A 52 -3.02 7.79 3.64
N LEU A 53 -2.06 6.91 3.92
CA LEU A 53 -2.18 5.47 3.71
C LEU A 53 -2.09 4.75 5.06
N THR A 54 -3.05 3.86 5.31
CA THR A 54 -3.09 3.03 6.52
C THR A 54 -2.84 1.58 6.12
N PHE A 55 -1.90 0.92 6.82
CA PHE A 55 -1.51 -0.46 6.55
C PHE A 55 -1.66 -1.33 7.80
N SER A 56 -1.85 -2.64 7.60
CA SER A 56 -1.70 -3.67 8.63
C SER A 56 -0.58 -4.65 8.26
N VAL A 57 -0.08 -5.35 9.28
CA VAL A 57 0.91 -6.41 9.19
C VAL A 57 0.40 -7.65 9.90
#